data_AF-A0A2A9F0I0-F1
#
_entry.id   AF-A0A2A9F0I0-F1
#
_cell.length_a   1.000
_cell.length_b   1.000
_cell.length_c   1.000
_cell.angle_alpha   90.00
_cell.angle_beta   90.00
_cell.angle_gamma   90.00
#
_symmetry.space_group_name_H-M   'P 1'
#
loop_
_entity.id
_entity.type
_entity.pdbx_description
1 polymer ?
#
loop_
_entity_poly.entity_id
_entity_poly.type
_entity_poly.pdbx_seq_one_letter_code
_entity_poly.pdbx_strand_id
1 'polypeptide(L)'
;MSGEITPIPHEPAEGETECEHALVHLYEFLDSEMTEADERRMRAHVAHCSPCLAELSIEELVKKLVKRSCAERAPQELYVRIHQQITVMAIAD
;
A
#
# COMPACT_ATOMS: atom_id res chain seq x y z
N MET A 1 21.91 3.52 -9.93
CA MET A 1 20.85 3.51 -10.96
C MET A 1 19.57 3.84 -10.22
N SER A 2 19.25 5.11 -10.10
CA SER A 2 18.04 5.56 -9.41
C SER A 2 16.86 5.18 -10.29
N GLY A 3 16.23 4.05 -9.98
CA GLY A 3 14.92 3.73 -10.53
C GLY A 3 13.98 4.80 -10.02
N GLU A 4 13.59 5.72 -10.89
CA GLU A 4 12.47 6.59 -10.62
C GLU A 4 11.28 5.66 -10.36
N ILE A 5 10.83 5.58 -9.11
CA ILE A 5 9.60 4.86 -8.77
C ILE A 5 8.50 5.73 -9.35
N THR A 6 8.15 5.47 -10.61
CA THR A 6 6.97 6.07 -11.21
C THR A 6 5.79 5.49 -10.43
N PRO A 7 5.00 6.32 -9.74
CA PRO A 7 3.80 5.83 -9.12
C PRO A 7 2.92 5.18 -10.18
N ILE A 8 2.35 4.02 -9.87
CA ILE A 8 1.45 3.32 -10.80
C ILE A 8 0.26 4.26 -11.03
N PRO A 9 -0.05 4.67 -12.28
CA PRO A 9 -1.21 5.50 -12.54
C PRO A 9 -2.48 4.71 -12.23
N HIS A 10 -3.24 5.13 -11.21
CA HIS A 10 -4.51 4.47 -10.86
C HIS A 10 -5.71 5.22 -11.44
N GLU A 11 -5.65 5.45 -12.75
CA GLU A 11 -6.82 5.81 -13.55
C GLU A 11 -7.33 4.54 -14.24
N PRO A 12 -8.65 4.30 -14.29
CA PRO A 12 -9.19 3.15 -14.99
C PRO A 12 -8.78 3.17 -16.45
N ALA A 13 -8.38 2.01 -16.98
CA ALA A 13 -8.16 1.87 -18.41
C ALA A 13 -9.46 2.08 -19.19
N GLU A 14 -9.36 2.40 -20.49
CA GLU A 14 -10.54 2.52 -21.34
C GLU A 14 -11.37 1.23 -21.32
N GLY A 15 -12.63 1.35 -20.88
CA GLY A 15 -13.56 0.22 -20.77
C GLY A 15 -13.51 -0.55 -19.45
N GLU A 16 -12.60 -0.19 -18.53
CA GLU A 16 -12.58 -0.70 -17.16
C GLU A 16 -13.51 0.12 -16.27
N THR A 17 -14.28 -0.56 -15.42
CA THR A 17 -15.09 0.12 -14.41
C THR A 17 -14.26 0.52 -13.19
N GLU A 18 -14.70 1.56 -12.47
CA GLU A 18 -14.09 1.95 -11.19
C GLU A 18 -14.00 0.80 -10.18
N CYS A 19 -14.99 -0.10 -10.18
CA CYS A 19 -14.99 -1.27 -9.32
C CYS A 19 -13.93 -2.30 -9.74
N GLU A 20 -13.83 -2.62 -11.03
CA GLU A 20 -12.80 -3.53 -11.54
C GLU A 20 -11.40 -2.99 -11.23
N HIS A 21 -11.19 -1.70 -11.51
CA HIS A 21 -9.94 -1.00 -11.21
C HIS A 21 -9.61 -1.06 -9.71
N ALA A 22 -10.60 -0.77 -8.85
CA ALA A 22 -10.41 -0.77 -7.41
C ALA A 22 -10.04 -2.16 -6.85
N LEU A 23 -10.62 -3.23 -7.40
CA LEU A 23 -10.33 -4.60 -6.98
C LEU A 23 -8.94 -5.06 -7.40
N VAL A 24 -8.50 -4.67 -8.61
CA VAL A 24 -7.15 -4.98 -9.11
C VAL A 24 -6.09 -4.29 -8.27
N HIS A 25 -6.35 -3.05 -7.82
CA HIS A 25 -5.37 -2.22 -7.09
C HIS A 25 -5.57 -2.15 -5.57
N LEU A 26 -6.33 -3.09 -5.01
CA LEU A 26 -6.71 -3.06 -3.60
C LEU A 26 -5.51 -3.26 -2.67
N TYR A 27 -4.53 -4.07 -3.09
CA TYR A 27 -3.33 -4.34 -2.29
C TYR A 27 -2.39 -3.13 -2.23
N GLU A 28 -2.21 -2.44 -3.36
CA GLU A 28 -1.41 -1.23 -3.46
C GLU A 28 -1.98 -0.11 -2.58
N PHE A 29 -3.31 0.01 -2.52
CA PHE A 29 -3.98 0.90 -1.57
C PHE A 29 -3.69 0.49 -0.11
N LEU A 30 -3.81 -0.80 0.20
CA LEU A 30 -3.57 -1.33 1.55
C LEU A 30 -2.10 -1.26 2.00
N ASP A 31 -1.15 -1.28 1.07
CA ASP A 31 0.30 -1.20 1.32
C ASP A 31 0.85 0.23 1.20
N SER A 32 -0.02 1.23 0.94
CA SER A 32 0.36 2.64 0.78
C SER A 32 1.33 2.88 -0.39
N GLU A 33 1.12 2.16 -1.49
CA GLU A 33 1.95 2.21 -2.71
C GLU A 33 1.35 3.10 -3.82
N MET A 34 0.29 3.84 -3.52
CA MET A 34 -0.36 4.77 -4.45
C MET A 34 0.17 6.20 -4.30
N THR A 35 0.02 7.04 -5.34
CA THR A 35 0.16 8.50 -5.14
C THR A 35 -0.91 9.02 -4.18
N GLU A 36 -0.69 10.19 -3.58
CA GLU A 36 -1.73 10.86 -2.80
C GLU A 36 -3.02 11.13 -3.61
N ALA A 37 -2.90 11.40 -4.91
CA ALA A 37 -4.06 11.64 -5.76
C ALA A 37 -4.88 10.36 -5.96
N ASP A 38 -4.20 9.26 -6.23
CA ASP A 38 -4.79 7.94 -6.43
C ASP A 38 -5.39 7.37 -5.15
N GLU A 39 -4.67 7.50 -4.04
CA GLU A 39 -5.12 7.11 -2.70
C GLU A 39 -6.43 7.82 -2.33
N ARG A 40 -6.54 9.12 -2.61
CA ARG A 40 -7.79 9.88 -2.41
C ARG A 40 -8.93 9.37 -3.30
N ARG A 41 -8.66 9.04 -4.57
CA ARG A 41 -9.67 8.50 -5.50
C ARG A 41 -10.18 7.14 -5.03
N MET A 42 -9.27 6.21 -4.74
CA MET A 42 -9.58 4.88 -4.21
C MET A 42 -10.38 4.97 -2.92
N ARG A 43 -9.94 5.81 -1.97
CA ARG A 43 -10.65 6.03 -0.70
C ARG A 43 -12.06 6.56 -0.93
N ALA A 44 -12.24 7.51 -1.84
CA ALA A 44 -13.55 8.05 -2.18
C ALA A 44 -14.47 7.00 -2.81
N HIS A 45 -13.95 6.18 -3.73
CA HIS A 45 -14.69 5.07 -4.33
C HIS A 45 -15.15 4.07 -3.28
N VAL A 46 -14.21 3.50 -2.51
CA VAL A 46 -14.51 2.45 -1.52
C VAL A 46 -15.47 2.95 -0.44
N ALA A 47 -15.36 4.22 -0.02
CA ALA A 47 -16.28 4.80 0.97
C ALA A 47 -17.75 4.86 0.50
N HIS A 48 -18.00 4.86 -0.81
CA HIS A 48 -19.35 4.96 -1.39
C HIS A 48 -19.79 3.71 -2.17
N CYS A 49 -18.93 2.70 -2.27
CA CYS A 49 -19.18 1.47 -3.02
C CYS A 49 -19.24 0.28 -2.07
N SER A 50 -20.45 -0.14 -1.69
CA SER A 50 -20.68 -1.27 -0.79
C SER A 50 -19.94 -2.57 -1.18
N PRO A 51 -19.89 -3.02 -2.45
CA PRO A 51 -19.16 -4.23 -2.79
C PRO A 51 -17.64 -4.07 -2.61
N CYS A 52 -17.05 -2.96 -3.05
CA CYS A 52 -15.60 -2.73 -2.88
C CYS A 52 -15.21 -2.55 -1.40
N LEU A 53 -16.09 -1.97 -0.57
CA LEU A 53 -15.88 -1.91 0.88
C LEU A 53 -15.88 -3.29 1.52
N ALA A 54 -16.73 -4.20 1.05
CA ALA A 54 -16.75 -5.57 1.54
C ALA A 54 -15.42 -6.29 1.22
N GLU A 55 -14.93 -6.17 -0.01
CA GLU A 55 -13.64 -6.75 -0.42
C GLU A 55 -12.47 -6.15 0.36
N LEU A 56 -12.40 -4.82 0.51
CA LEU A 56 -11.39 -4.15 1.36
C LEU A 56 -11.39 -4.72 2.79
N SER A 57 -12.58 -4.89 3.36
CA SER A 57 -12.73 -5.39 4.74
C SER A 57 -12.23 -6.84 4.89
N ILE A 58 -12.45 -7.68 3.88
CA ILE A 58 -11.94 -9.06 3.86
C ILE A 58 -10.41 -9.02 3.82
N GLU A 59 -9.83 -8.22 2.93
CA GLU A 59 -8.37 -8.16 2.79
C GLU A 59 -7.68 -7.59 4.03
N GLU A 60 -8.27 -6.58 4.68
CA GLU A 60 -7.78 -6.14 5.98
C GLU A 60 -7.79 -7.25 7.04
N LEU A 61 -8.83 -8.08 7.07
CA LEU A 61 -8.92 -9.21 8.00
C LEU A 61 -7.85 -10.26 7.70
N VAL A 62 -7.60 -10.54 6.42
CA VAL A 62 -6.52 -11.44 5.98
C VAL A 62 -5.15 -10.88 6.40
N LYS A 63 -4.86 -9.60 6.14
CA LYS A 63 -3.60 -8.95 6.57
C LYS A 63 -3.44 -8.98 8.08
N LYS A 64 -4.50 -8.73 8.85
CA LYS A 64 -4.51 -8.85 10.33
C LYS A 64 -4.21 -10.29 10.78
N LEU A 65 -4.81 -11.28 10.12
CA LEU A 65 -4.58 -12.70 10.41
C LEU A 65 -3.13 -13.11 10.13
N VAL A 66 -2.59 -12.76 8.97
CA VAL A 66 -1.20 -13.05 8.59
C VAL A 66 -0.22 -12.41 9.57
N LYS A 67 -0.42 -11.12 9.89
CA LYS A 67 0.42 -10.39 10.85
C LYS A 67 0.43 -11.05 12.23
N ARG A 68 -0.70 -11.60 12.68
CA ARG A 68 -0.78 -12.35 13.95
C ARG A 68 -0.01 -13.67 13.89
N SER A 69 -0.07 -14.37 12.78
CA SER A 69 0.53 -15.70 12.61
C SER A 69 2.04 -15.66 12.35
N CYS A 70 2.55 -14.56 11.77
CA CYS A 70 3.94 -14.40 11.36
C CYS A 70 4.63 -13.21 12.05
N ALA A 71 4.50 -13.10 13.38
CA ALA A 71 5.06 -12.01 14.17
C ALA A 71 6.49 -12.31 14.67
N GLU A 72 7.40 -12.63 13.75
CA GLU A 72 8.82 -12.77 14.10
C GLU A 72 9.44 -11.40 14.36
N ARG A 73 10.17 -11.27 15.48
CA ARG A 73 10.88 -10.03 15.79
C ARG A 73 12.20 -10.02 15.03
N ALA A 74 12.42 -8.98 14.23
CA ALA A 74 13.70 -8.75 13.56
C ALA A 74 14.85 -8.76 14.60
N PRO A 75 16.01 -9.36 14.28
CA PRO A 75 17.18 -9.34 15.15
C PRO A 75 17.62 -7.89 15.48
N GLN A 76 18.04 -7.66 16.73
CA GLN A 76 18.43 -6.32 17.20
C GLN A 76 19.55 -5.71 16.34
N GLU A 77 20.49 -6.54 15.87
CA GLU A 77 21.59 -6.10 15.01
C GLU A 77 21.10 -5.52 13.68
N LEU A 78 20.06 -6.12 13.08
CA LEU A 78 19.46 -5.61 11.85
C LEU A 78 18.79 -4.25 12.09
N TYR A 79 18.06 -4.11 13.19
CA TYR A 79 17.44 -2.84 13.58
C TYR A 79 18.47 -1.72 13.75
N VAL A 80 19.55 -1.97 14.49
CA VAL A 80 20.63 -1.00 14.70
C VAL A 80 21.26 -0.58 13.37
N ARG A 81 21.57 -1.54 12.50
CA ARG A 81 22.15 -1.25 11.18
C ARG A 81 21.24 -0.38 10.32
N ILE A 82 19.95 -0.74 10.21
CA ILE A 82 18.97 0.02 9.41
C ILE A 82 18.85 1.45 9.96
N HIS A 83 18.69 1.61 11.26
CA HIS A 83 18.55 2.92 11.90
C HIS A 83 19.77 3.81 11.65
N GLN A 84 20.98 3.26 11.76
CA GLN A 84 22.22 3.99 11.48
C GLN A 84 22.26 4.47 10.03
N GLN A 85 21.94 3.61 9.06
CA GLN A 85 21.96 3.98 7.64
C GLN A 85 20.96 5.09 7.32
N ILE A 86 19.71 4.98 7.82
CA ILE A 86 18.69 6.00 7.61
C ILE A 86 19.09 7.34 8.26
N THR A 87 19.66 7.31 9.47
CA THR A 87 20.10 8.53 10.18
C THR A 87 21.22 9.24 9.43
N VAL A 88 22.19 8.49 8.87
CA VAL A 88 23.29 9.06 8.11
C VAL A 88 22.81 9.70 6.81
N MET A 89 21.89 9.04 6.08
CA MET A 89 21.32 9.59 4.86
C MET A 89 20.57 10.90 5.11
N ALA A 90 19.77 10.97 6.18
CA ALA A 90 18.99 12.17 6.52
C ALA A 90 19.82 13.39 6.97
N ILE A 91 21.13 13.21 7.23
CA ILE A 91 22.06 14.32 7.55
C ILE A 91 22.79 14.81 6.29
N ALA A 92 22.78 14.01 5.22
CA ALA A 92 23.49 14.30 3.97
C ALA A 92 22.62 15.01 2.91
N ASP A 93 21.34 15.21 3.19
CA ASP A 93 20.37 16.03 2.44
C ASP A 93 20.17 17.40 3.11
#